data_AF-A0A5K0W4B3-F1
#
_entry.id   AF-A0A5K0W4B3-F1
#
_cell.length_a   1.000
_cell.length_b   1.000
_cell.length_c   1.000
_cell.angle_alpha   90.00
_cell.angle_beta   90.00
_cell.angle_gamma   90.00
#
_symmetry.space_group_name_H-M   'P 1'
#
loop_
_entity.id
_entity.type
_entity.pdbx_description
1 polymer ?
#
loop_
_entity_poly.entity_id
_entity_poly.type
_entity_poly.pdbx_seq_one_letter_code
_entity_poly.pdbx_strand_id
1 'polypeptide(L)'
;LAQMWKMMFECHQNQHAIVTAAYLSTQAEFPANSQLHRQLAIDLVNELSSLNLSFTKWMSAQKSYLKSLYDWLLKCVPQRHKSETRRKRQNMQFSPRKDGAPPIFVTCRDWFDQLNGLPVKEISCAVKNLAHEVQCLLPPEEDKRTRDSKLTSLSWKIKGHNDVDGYRPVDLEYRETHANLHSGFDSLRSSLVDFFEELVLFAAKSSEMYEYVKTTTLEAHVHYHQDIK
;
A
#
# COMPACT_ATOMS: atom_id res chain seq x y z
N LEU A 1 -16.60 -9.66 -6.42
CA LEU A 1 -15.22 -9.25 -6.13
C LEU A 1 -14.23 -9.76 -7.18
N ALA A 2 -14.26 -11.03 -7.60
CA ALA A 2 -13.40 -11.54 -8.70
C ALA A 2 -13.43 -10.66 -9.95
N GLN A 3 -14.62 -10.38 -10.50
CA GLN A 3 -14.75 -9.52 -11.69
C GLN A 3 -14.24 -8.09 -11.47
N MET A 4 -14.52 -7.51 -10.30
CA MET A 4 -14.01 -6.18 -9.93
C MET A 4 -12.49 -6.14 -9.95
N TRP A 5 -11.82 -7.14 -9.37
CA TRP A 5 -10.37 -7.21 -9.33
C TRP A 5 -9.74 -7.43 -10.70
N LYS A 6 -10.39 -8.17 -11.60
CA LYS A 6 -9.96 -8.27 -13.01
C LYS A 6 -9.99 -6.90 -13.69
N MET A 7 -11.08 -6.15 -13.55
CA MET A 7 -11.17 -4.80 -14.12
C MET A 7 -10.13 -3.85 -13.51
N MET A 8 -9.92 -3.91 -12.19
CA MET A 8 -8.88 -3.10 -11.52
C MET A 8 -7.47 -3.46 -12.01
N PHE A 9 -7.20 -4.75 -12.22
CA PHE A 9 -5.93 -5.23 -12.74
C PHE A 9 -5.66 -4.67 -14.14
N GLU A 10 -6.62 -4.78 -15.06
CA GLU A 10 -6.51 -4.20 -16.42
C GLU A 10 -6.30 -2.68 -16.37
N CYS A 11 -7.04 -1.98 -15.50
CA CYS A 11 -6.89 -0.54 -15.31
C CYS A 11 -5.48 -0.17 -14.83
N HIS A 12 -4.98 -0.85 -13.81
CA HIS A 12 -3.64 -0.59 -13.26
C HIS A 12 -2.53 -0.98 -14.23
N GLN A 13 -2.70 -2.03 -15.04
CA GLN A 13 -1.75 -2.35 -16.10
C GLN A 13 -1.63 -1.23 -17.13
N ASN A 14 -2.77 -0.65 -17.54
CA ASN A 14 -2.79 0.48 -18.45
C ASN A 14 -2.12 1.72 -17.82
N GLN A 15 -2.42 2.02 -16.56
CA GLN A 15 -1.81 3.13 -15.83
C GLN A 15 -0.29 2.96 -15.70
N HIS A 16 0.15 1.76 -15.30
CA HIS A 16 1.57 1.41 -15.20
C HIS A 16 2.26 1.59 -16.56
N ALA A 17 1.70 1.03 -17.64
CA ALA A 17 2.27 1.16 -18.99
C ALA A 17 2.40 2.63 -19.44
N ILE A 18 1.39 3.46 -19.17
CA ILE A 18 1.42 4.91 -19.48
C ILE A 18 2.55 5.59 -18.69
N VAL A 19 2.67 5.31 -17.39
CA VAL A 19 3.70 5.91 -16.54
C VAL A 19 5.10 5.46 -16.95
N THR A 20 5.31 4.17 -17.24
CA THR A 20 6.59 3.64 -17.73
C THR A 20 6.95 4.22 -19.11
N ALA A 21 5.98 4.42 -20.00
CA ALA A 21 6.24 5.07 -21.30
C ALA A 21 6.55 6.56 -21.15
N ALA A 22 5.85 7.26 -20.24
CA ALA A 22 6.15 8.65 -19.88
C ALA A 22 7.56 8.78 -19.26
N TYR A 23 7.99 7.78 -18.48
CA TYR A 23 9.34 7.69 -17.91
C TYR A 23 10.43 7.76 -18.99
N LEU A 24 10.20 7.16 -20.15
CA LEU A 24 11.18 7.08 -21.23
C LEU A 24 11.17 8.29 -22.18
N SER A 25 10.12 9.11 -22.15
CA SER A 25 9.85 10.13 -23.19
C SER A 25 10.00 11.58 -22.73
N THR A 26 10.09 11.86 -21.43
CA THR A 26 10.08 13.23 -20.92
C THR A 26 11.43 13.72 -20.40
N GLN A 27 12.07 14.61 -21.18
CA GLN A 27 12.92 15.69 -20.66
C GLN A 27 12.02 16.91 -20.41
N ALA A 28 11.17 16.85 -19.39
CA ALA A 28 10.29 17.97 -19.08
C ALA A 28 11.04 18.98 -18.20
N GLU A 29 11.54 20.06 -18.80
CA GLU A 29 11.86 21.28 -18.07
C GLU A 29 10.53 21.94 -17.66
N PHE A 30 10.21 21.93 -16.36
CA PHE A 30 8.97 22.53 -15.87
C PHE A 30 9.12 24.05 -15.74
N PRO A 31 8.36 24.87 -16.47
CA PRO A 31 8.34 26.31 -16.23
C PRO A 31 7.71 26.58 -14.86
N ALA A 32 8.50 27.22 -13.99
CA ALA A 32 8.19 27.44 -12.59
C ALA A 32 7.14 28.56 -12.41
N ASN A 33 5.85 28.22 -12.42
CA ASN A 33 4.90 28.94 -11.56
C ASN A 33 4.92 28.29 -10.18
N SER A 34 5.90 28.68 -9.38
CA SER A 34 6.26 28.03 -8.10
C SER A 34 5.08 27.89 -7.13
N GLN A 35 4.13 28.84 -7.14
CA GLN A 35 2.99 28.81 -6.22
C GLN A 35 1.91 27.79 -6.63
N LEU A 36 1.57 27.72 -7.92
CA LEU A 36 0.59 26.74 -8.41
C LEU A 36 1.15 25.32 -8.30
N HIS A 37 2.43 25.12 -8.67
CA HIS A 37 3.11 23.83 -8.51
C HIS A 37 3.16 23.38 -7.05
N ARG A 38 3.47 24.30 -6.14
CA ARG A 38 3.45 24.03 -4.69
C ARG A 38 2.07 23.57 -4.23
N GLN A 39 1.01 24.27 -4.64
CA GLN A 39 -0.36 23.91 -4.26
C GLN A 39 -0.73 22.52 -4.78
N LEU A 40 -0.46 22.24 -6.06
CA LEU A 40 -0.74 20.94 -6.67
C LEU A 40 0.03 19.79 -5.99
N ALA A 41 1.29 20.01 -5.63
CA ALA A 41 2.08 19.02 -4.91
C ALA A 41 1.55 18.76 -3.49
N ILE A 42 1.11 19.81 -2.77
CA ILE A 42 0.46 19.67 -1.46
C ILE A 42 -0.84 18.88 -1.59
N ASP A 43 -1.67 19.21 -2.57
CA ASP A 43 -2.93 18.51 -2.83
C ASP A 43 -2.68 17.04 -3.17
N LEU A 44 -1.67 16.75 -4.00
CA LEU A 44 -1.27 15.38 -4.33
C LEU A 44 -0.83 14.58 -3.10
N VAL A 45 -0.01 15.17 -2.21
CA VAL A 45 0.42 14.52 -0.96
C VAL A 45 -0.78 14.20 -0.06
N ASN A 46 -1.74 15.13 0.03
CA ASN A 46 -2.97 14.92 0.81
C ASN A 46 -3.81 13.80 0.22
N GLU A 47 -4.00 13.76 -1.10
CA GLU A 47 -4.75 12.71 -1.78
C GLU A 47 -4.08 11.33 -1.64
N LEU A 48 -2.75 11.24 -1.78
CA LEU A 48 -2.00 9.99 -1.54
C LEU A 48 -2.15 9.51 -0.10
N SER A 49 -2.10 10.43 0.87
CA SER A 49 -2.31 10.11 2.28
C SER A 49 -3.73 9.61 2.55
N SER A 50 -4.73 10.27 1.97
CA SER A 50 -6.15 9.89 2.04
C SER A 50 -6.40 8.52 1.40
N LEU A 51 -5.81 8.27 0.23
CA LEU A 51 -5.86 6.99 -0.48
C LEU A 51 -5.30 5.87 0.40
N ASN A 52 -4.10 6.05 0.96
CA ASN A 52 -3.47 5.04 1.82
C ASN A 52 -4.31 4.75 3.07
N LEU A 53 -4.82 5.79 3.73
CA LEU A 53 -5.67 5.64 4.90
C LEU A 53 -6.97 4.89 4.56
N SER A 54 -7.61 5.25 3.46
CA SER A 54 -8.86 4.63 3.01
C SER A 54 -8.65 3.17 2.62
N PHE A 55 -7.60 2.88 1.85
CA PHE A 55 -7.21 1.53 1.45
C PHE A 55 -6.92 0.63 2.66
N THR A 56 -6.07 1.08 3.58
CA THR A 56 -5.72 0.30 4.77
C THR A 56 -6.91 0.04 5.69
N LYS A 57 -7.77 1.05 5.90
CA LYS A 57 -9.03 0.88 6.64
C LYS A 57 -9.96 -0.12 5.98
N TRP A 58 -10.14 -0.03 4.67
CA TRP A 58 -10.99 -0.95 3.91
C TRP A 58 -10.49 -2.39 4.01
N MET A 59 -9.18 -2.62 3.81
CA MET A 59 -8.58 -3.96 3.95
C MET A 59 -8.71 -4.50 5.38
N SER A 60 -8.48 -3.65 6.39
CA SER A 60 -8.68 -4.04 7.79
C SER A 60 -10.14 -4.40 8.08
N ALA A 61 -11.09 -3.65 7.54
CA ALA A 61 -12.52 -3.92 7.74
C ALA A 61 -12.93 -5.26 7.13
N GLN A 62 -12.46 -5.58 5.92
CA GLN A 62 -12.71 -6.89 5.30
C GLN A 62 -12.13 -8.04 6.14
N LYS A 63 -10.88 -7.90 6.61
CA LYS A 63 -10.22 -8.90 7.46
C LYS A 63 -10.99 -9.12 8.77
N SER A 64 -11.36 -8.04 9.46
CA SER A 64 -12.11 -8.10 10.72
C SER A 64 -13.50 -8.69 10.56
N TYR A 65 -14.19 -8.37 9.47
CA TYR A 65 -15.50 -8.93 9.14
C TYR A 65 -15.41 -10.45 8.93
N LEU A 66 -14.51 -10.91 8.06
CA LEU A 66 -14.33 -12.35 7.79
C LEU A 66 -13.85 -13.12 9.02
N LYS A 67 -12.93 -12.55 9.80
CA LYS A 67 -12.49 -13.11 11.08
C LYS A 67 -13.68 -13.35 12.00
N SER A 68 -14.50 -12.32 12.19
CA SER A 68 -15.65 -12.35 13.09
C SER A 68 -16.72 -13.33 12.61
N LEU A 69 -16.96 -13.39 11.30
CA LEU A 69 -17.87 -14.36 10.70
C LEU A 69 -17.36 -15.79 10.88
N TYR A 70 -16.07 -16.05 10.63
CA TYR A 70 -15.46 -17.36 10.81
C TYR A 70 -15.49 -17.82 12.27
N ASP A 71 -15.11 -16.94 13.21
CA ASP A 71 -15.14 -17.22 14.65
C ASP A 71 -16.58 -17.46 15.16
N TRP A 72 -17.56 -16.77 14.58
CA TRP A 72 -18.98 -17.01 14.86
C TRP A 72 -19.43 -18.39 14.35
N LEU A 73 -19.08 -18.74 13.10
CA LEU A 73 -19.40 -20.04 12.51
C LEU A 73 -18.83 -21.20 13.35
N LEU A 74 -17.60 -21.08 13.85
CA LEU A 74 -16.99 -22.10 14.71
C LEU A 74 -17.77 -22.36 16.00
N LYS A 75 -18.49 -21.37 16.52
CA LYS A 75 -19.39 -21.53 17.69
C LYS A 75 -20.69 -22.25 17.33
N CYS A 76 -21.10 -22.20 16.06
CA CYS A 76 -22.31 -22.87 15.57
C CYS A 76 -22.12 -24.37 15.30
N VAL A 77 -20.88 -24.87 15.27
CA VAL A 77 -20.62 -26.32 15.14
C VAL A 77 -21.04 -27.01 16.43
N PRO A 78 -22.07 -27.89 16.41
CA PRO A 78 -22.45 -28.63 17.61
C PRO A 78 -21.23 -29.43 18.09
N GLN A 79 -20.89 -29.37 19.38
CA GLN A 79 -19.90 -30.26 19.98
C GLN A 79 -20.38 -31.72 19.87
N ARG A 80 -20.19 -32.37 18.72
CA ARG A 80 -20.52 -33.79 18.51
C ARG A 80 -19.64 -34.71 19.36
N HIS A 81 -18.55 -34.21 19.93
CA HIS A 81 -17.66 -35.01 20.79
C HIS A 81 -18.02 -34.83 22.27
N LYS A 82 -19.07 -35.52 22.72
CA LYS A 82 -19.41 -35.64 24.16
C LYS A 82 -18.48 -36.59 24.95
N SER A 83 -17.53 -37.28 24.31
CA SER A 83 -16.72 -38.30 25.00
C SER A 83 -15.19 -38.11 24.98
N GLU A 84 -14.67 -36.94 24.56
CA GLU A 84 -13.21 -36.72 24.56
C GLU A 84 -12.77 -35.59 25.48
N THR A 85 -11.76 -35.91 26.30
CA THR A 85 -11.17 -35.06 27.32
C THR A 85 -10.66 -33.74 26.75
N ARG A 86 -10.79 -32.65 27.52
CA ARG A 86 -10.47 -31.26 27.17
C ARG A 86 -9.06 -31.07 26.54
N ARG A 87 -8.10 -31.95 26.86
CA ARG A 87 -6.73 -31.96 26.29
C ARG A 87 -6.66 -32.49 24.85
N LYS A 88 -7.50 -33.47 24.45
CA LYS A 88 -7.57 -33.94 23.06
C LYS A 88 -8.27 -32.93 22.14
N ARG A 89 -9.27 -32.20 22.67
CA ARG A 89 -9.97 -31.11 21.95
C ARG A 89 -9.05 -29.96 21.51
N GLN A 90 -7.97 -29.67 22.25
CA GLN A 90 -7.03 -28.60 21.87
C GLN A 90 -6.11 -29.01 20.71
N ASN A 91 -5.93 -30.31 20.47
CA ASN A 91 -5.04 -30.83 19.42
C ASN A 91 -5.80 -31.29 18.17
N MET A 92 -7.12 -31.42 18.22
CA MET A 92 -7.95 -31.78 17.07
C MET A 92 -8.41 -30.49 16.37
N GLN A 93 -7.63 -30.05 15.37
CA GLN A 93 -8.02 -28.93 14.53
C GLN A 93 -9.25 -29.35 13.71
N PHE A 94 -10.40 -28.72 13.99
CA PHE A 94 -11.58 -28.81 13.14
C PHE A 94 -11.15 -28.59 11.69
N SER A 95 -11.38 -29.59 10.85
CA SER A 95 -11.05 -29.54 9.45
C SER A 95 -12.37 -29.56 8.70
N PRO A 96 -12.88 -28.38 8.27
CA PRO A 96 -14.16 -28.29 7.57
C PRO A 96 -14.32 -29.31 6.44
N ARG A 97 -13.22 -29.64 5.74
CA ARG A 97 -13.20 -30.63 4.65
C ARG A 97 -13.25 -32.10 5.12
N LYS A 98 -12.74 -32.42 6.32
CA LYS A 98 -12.74 -33.79 6.87
C LYS A 98 -13.96 -34.08 7.74
N ASP A 99 -14.54 -33.04 8.32
CA ASP A 99 -15.61 -33.17 9.32
C ASP A 99 -17.02 -33.03 8.69
N GLY A 100 -17.14 -33.11 7.36
CA GLY A 100 -18.40 -32.95 6.64
C GLY A 100 -19.07 -31.61 6.90
N ALA A 101 -18.29 -30.55 7.13
CA ALA A 101 -18.82 -29.26 7.52
C ALA A 101 -19.50 -28.57 6.32
N PRO A 102 -20.55 -27.77 6.57
CA PRO A 102 -21.17 -26.99 5.51
C PRO A 102 -20.13 -26.15 4.73
N PRO A 103 -20.27 -25.99 3.39
CA PRO A 103 -19.28 -25.33 2.54
C PRO A 103 -18.88 -23.91 2.97
N ILE A 104 -19.77 -23.23 3.70
CA ILE A 104 -19.52 -21.89 4.27
C ILE A 104 -18.31 -21.86 5.21
N PHE A 105 -18.01 -22.95 5.93
CA PHE A 105 -16.83 -23.05 6.80
C PHE A 105 -15.53 -23.07 6.00
N VAL A 106 -15.50 -23.83 4.90
CA VAL A 106 -14.34 -23.87 3.99
C VAL A 106 -14.16 -22.51 3.33
N THR A 107 -15.27 -21.91 2.85
CA THR A 107 -15.28 -20.62 2.17
C THR A 107 -14.71 -19.51 3.06
N CYS A 108 -15.21 -19.37 4.30
CA CYS A 108 -14.79 -18.29 5.20
C CYS A 108 -13.33 -18.46 5.65
N ARG A 109 -12.89 -19.70 5.92
CA ARG A 109 -11.50 -20.00 6.26
C ARG A 109 -10.57 -19.66 5.10
N ASP A 110 -10.82 -20.26 3.93
CA ASP A 110 -9.97 -20.11 2.76
C ASP A 110 -9.91 -18.63 2.36
N TRP A 111 -11.04 -17.91 2.37
CA TRP A 111 -11.06 -16.48 2.09
C TRP A 111 -10.28 -15.67 3.13
N PHE A 112 -10.45 -15.95 4.43
CA PHE A 112 -9.71 -15.24 5.47
C PHE A 112 -8.19 -15.43 5.35
N ASP A 113 -7.73 -16.66 5.15
CA ASP A 113 -6.31 -16.99 5.01
C ASP A 113 -5.70 -16.29 3.78
N GLN A 114 -6.41 -16.36 2.67
CA GLN A 114 -6.05 -15.74 1.41
C GLN A 114 -5.99 -14.21 1.51
N LEU A 115 -6.97 -13.58 2.17
CA LEU A 115 -6.99 -12.12 2.39
C LEU A 115 -5.81 -11.66 3.26
N ASN A 116 -5.32 -12.52 4.17
CA ASN A 116 -4.13 -12.23 4.98
C ASN A 116 -2.84 -12.28 4.17
N GLY A 117 -2.80 -13.04 3.07
CA GLY A 117 -1.65 -13.14 2.17
C GLY A 117 -1.49 -11.99 1.16
N LEU A 118 -2.47 -11.09 1.06
CA LEU A 118 -2.41 -9.96 0.13
C LEU A 118 -1.36 -8.91 0.55
N PRO A 119 -0.63 -8.29 -0.41
CA PRO A 119 0.47 -7.37 -0.14
C PRO A 119 -0.03 -5.94 0.21
N VAL A 120 -0.79 -5.83 1.30
CA VAL A 120 -1.36 -4.55 1.77
C VAL A 120 -0.27 -3.60 2.27
N LYS A 121 0.81 -4.14 2.86
CA LYS A 121 1.87 -3.34 3.46
C LYS A 121 2.74 -2.70 2.39
N GLU A 122 2.98 -3.44 1.31
CA GLU A 122 3.78 -3.09 0.16
C GLU A 122 3.16 -1.89 -0.56
N ILE A 123 1.85 -1.93 -0.87
CA ILE A 123 1.12 -0.74 -1.35
C ILE A 123 1.24 0.42 -0.36
N SER A 124 1.03 0.16 0.93
CA SER A 124 1.07 1.25 1.93
C SER A 124 2.43 1.92 2.00
N CYS A 125 3.51 1.15 1.87
CA CYS A 125 4.87 1.65 1.76
C CYS A 125 5.07 2.42 0.45
N ALA A 126 4.66 1.89 -0.69
CA ALA A 126 4.81 2.54 -1.99
C ALA A 126 4.07 3.89 -2.05
N VAL A 127 2.84 3.97 -1.53
CA VAL A 127 2.09 5.25 -1.46
C VAL A 127 2.78 6.26 -0.55
N LYS A 128 3.31 5.83 0.59
CA LYS A 128 4.05 6.71 1.52
C LYS A 128 5.35 7.20 0.92
N ASN A 129 6.08 6.33 0.22
CA ASN A 129 7.31 6.69 -0.47
C ASN A 129 7.03 7.71 -1.57
N LEU A 130 6.03 7.46 -2.42
CA LEU A 130 5.61 8.41 -3.45
C LEU A 130 5.22 9.78 -2.84
N ALA A 131 4.44 9.78 -1.77
CA ALA A 131 4.08 11.03 -1.07
C ALA A 131 5.31 11.75 -0.49
N HIS A 132 6.29 11.01 0.02
CA HIS A 132 7.56 11.57 0.49
C HIS A 132 8.36 12.20 -0.65
N GLU A 133 8.51 11.52 -1.79
CA GLU A 133 9.23 12.06 -2.95
C GLU A 133 8.56 13.33 -3.49
N VAL A 134 7.22 13.37 -3.57
CA VAL A 134 6.48 14.59 -3.93
C VAL A 134 6.76 15.72 -2.94
N GLN A 135 6.82 15.41 -1.64
CA GLN A 135 7.11 16.40 -0.60
C GLN A 135 8.56 16.92 -0.66
N CYS A 136 9.53 16.08 -1.01
CA CYS A 136 10.94 16.47 -1.17
C CYS A 136 11.18 17.42 -2.34
N LEU A 137 10.28 17.43 -3.33
CA LEU A 137 10.32 18.38 -4.44
C LEU A 137 9.80 19.79 -4.08
N LEU A 138 9.17 19.94 -2.90
CA LEU A 138 8.77 21.25 -2.41
C LEU A 138 9.97 21.98 -1.79
N PRO A 139 10.22 23.25 -2.13
CA PRO A 139 11.21 24.03 -1.41
C PRO A 139 10.83 24.11 0.08
N PRO A 140 11.79 23.99 1.01
CA PRO A 140 11.55 24.18 2.43
C PRO A 140 10.75 25.47 2.63
N GLU A 141 9.66 25.41 3.42
CA GLU A 141 9.00 26.62 3.89
C GLU A 141 10.10 27.54 4.45
N GLU A 142 10.28 28.73 3.87
CA GLU A 142 10.95 29.80 4.58
C GLU A 142 10.05 30.08 5.78
N ASP A 143 10.44 29.48 6.90
CA ASP A 143 9.84 29.62 8.20
C ASP A 143 9.68 31.12 8.47
N LYS A 144 8.49 31.68 8.21
CA LYS A 144 8.13 33.02 8.64
C LYS A 144 8.05 32.94 10.16
N ARG A 145 9.23 33.06 10.77
CA ARG A 145 9.45 33.23 12.20
C ARG A 145 8.66 34.45 12.64
N THR A 146 7.40 34.23 12.98
CA THR A 146 6.71 35.09 13.93
C THR A 146 7.26 34.70 15.29
N ARG A 147 8.40 35.34 15.59
CA ARG A 147 9.05 35.48 16.87
C ARG A 147 8.02 35.43 18.01
N ASP A 148 8.04 34.36 18.81
CA ASP A 148 7.90 34.46 20.26
C ASP A 148 8.42 33.22 21.02
N SER A 149 9.54 33.45 21.71
CA SER A 149 10.07 32.77 22.89
C SER A 149 10.56 31.30 22.85
N LYS A 150 11.89 31.20 23.00
CA LYS A 150 12.67 30.23 23.81
C LYS A 150 12.46 28.73 23.54
N LEU A 151 13.38 28.15 22.77
CA LEU A 151 14.39 27.21 23.29
C LEU A 151 15.42 26.90 22.20
N THR A 152 16.63 27.40 22.42
CA THR A 152 17.87 27.06 21.73
C THR A 152 18.30 25.63 22.02
N SER A 153 18.55 24.82 20.98
CA SER A 153 19.67 23.87 20.83
C SER A 153 19.35 23.00 19.59
N LEU A 154 20.07 23.06 18.47
CA LEU A 154 21.39 22.49 18.34
C LEU A 154 22.20 23.20 17.25
N SER A 155 23.40 23.58 17.66
CA SER A 155 24.45 24.23 16.91
C SER A 155 25.38 23.17 16.32
N TRP A 156 25.58 23.14 15.00
CA TRP A 156 26.83 22.64 14.42
C TRP A 156 27.63 23.85 13.92
N LYS A 157 28.60 24.25 14.74
CA LYS A 157 29.62 25.24 14.39
C LYS A 157 30.70 24.54 13.58
N ILE A 158 30.99 25.04 12.39
CA ILE A 158 32.32 24.95 11.79
C ILE A 158 32.85 26.38 11.75
N LYS A 159 33.95 26.63 12.47
CA LYS A 159 34.68 27.90 12.43
C LYS A 159 36.08 27.60 11.91
N GLY A 160 36.42 28.22 10.78
CA GLY A 160 37.75 28.27 10.19
C GLY A 160 37.79 29.44 9.22
N HIS A 161 38.74 30.34 9.42
CA HIS A 161 38.79 31.73 8.95
C HIS A 161 39.68 31.84 7.70
N ASN A 162 39.31 32.68 6.72
CA ASN A 162 40.12 33.80 6.20
C ASN A 162 39.48 34.41 4.94
N ASP A 163 39.28 35.72 5.00
CA ASP A 163 39.10 36.61 3.85
C ASP A 163 40.28 36.47 2.88
N VAL A 164 40.01 36.44 1.57
CA VAL A 164 40.63 37.29 0.54
C VAL A 164 39.84 37.14 -0.78
N ASP A 165 39.32 38.28 -1.22
CA ASP A 165 39.08 38.73 -2.60
C ASP A 165 38.00 38.06 -3.47
N GLY A 166 37.25 38.94 -4.12
CA GLY A 166 36.02 38.65 -4.85
C GLY A 166 36.26 37.93 -6.16
N TYR A 167 35.50 36.86 -6.38
CA TYR A 167 34.80 36.46 -7.60
C TYR A 167 34.12 35.12 -7.25
N ARG A 168 32.81 35.15 -6.93
CA ARG A 168 32.03 33.92 -6.74
C ARG A 168 31.50 33.52 -8.13
N PRO A 169 31.88 32.36 -8.71
CA PRO A 169 31.26 31.89 -9.95
C PRO A 169 29.79 31.54 -9.64
N VAL A 170 28.86 32.38 -10.11
CA VAL A 170 27.41 32.17 -10.01
C VAL A 170 26.98 30.87 -10.73
N ASP A 171 27.83 30.33 -11.60
CA ASP A 171 27.54 29.14 -12.42
C ASP A 171 27.64 27.80 -11.67
N LEU A 172 28.36 27.73 -10.53
CA LEU A 172 28.54 26.47 -9.79
C LEU A 172 27.30 26.12 -8.96
N GLU A 173 26.69 27.13 -8.32
CA GLU A 173 25.51 27.00 -7.45
C GLU A 173 24.23 26.68 -8.26
N TYR A 174 24.14 27.19 -9.50
CA TYR A 174 23.05 26.85 -10.44
C TYR A 174 23.14 25.40 -10.94
N ARG A 175 24.35 24.91 -11.24
CA ARG A 175 24.57 23.54 -11.72
C ARG A 175 24.26 22.50 -10.65
N GLU A 176 24.62 22.78 -9.40
CA GLU A 176 24.43 21.87 -8.25
C GLU A 176 22.95 21.78 -7.83
N THR A 177 22.22 22.91 -7.88
CA THR A 177 20.77 22.95 -7.66
C THR A 177 20.00 22.24 -8.77
N HIS A 178 20.40 22.40 -10.04
CA HIS A 178 19.80 21.69 -11.17
C HIS A 178 20.07 20.18 -11.14
N ALA A 179 21.27 19.76 -10.73
CA ALA A 179 21.61 18.34 -10.57
C ALA A 179 20.81 17.68 -9.43
N ASN A 180 20.65 18.37 -8.29
CA ASN A 180 19.83 17.90 -7.17
C ASN A 180 18.34 17.83 -7.55
N LEU A 181 17.85 18.80 -8.33
CA LEU A 181 16.47 18.80 -8.81
C LEU A 181 16.22 17.65 -9.80
N HIS A 182 17.12 17.40 -10.74
CA HIS A 182 17.05 16.27 -11.68
C HIS A 182 17.04 14.93 -10.93
N SER A 183 17.91 14.77 -9.93
CA SER A 183 17.93 13.58 -9.07
C SER A 183 16.63 13.40 -8.29
N GLY A 184 16.00 14.48 -7.82
CA GLY A 184 14.70 14.43 -7.14
C GLY A 184 13.57 14.01 -8.09
N PHE A 185 13.59 14.50 -9.34
CA PHE A 185 12.61 14.09 -10.35
C PHE A 185 12.78 12.62 -10.76
N ASP A 186 14.02 12.13 -10.89
CA ASP A 186 14.28 10.71 -11.17
C ASP A 186 13.77 9.82 -10.03
N SER A 187 13.97 10.23 -8.77
CA SER A 187 13.48 9.54 -7.58
C SER A 187 11.94 9.52 -7.53
N LEU A 188 11.29 10.67 -7.73
CA LEU A 188 9.83 10.75 -7.86
C LEU A 188 9.32 9.79 -8.94
N ARG A 189 9.95 9.83 -10.11
CA ARG A 189 9.54 9.04 -11.26
C ARG A 189 9.68 7.54 -11.01
N SER A 190 10.77 7.11 -10.37
CA SER A 190 10.94 5.72 -9.91
C SER A 190 9.85 5.33 -8.92
N SER A 191 9.60 6.16 -7.89
CA SER A 191 8.58 5.87 -6.88
C SER A 191 7.16 5.77 -7.46
N LEU A 192 6.89 6.52 -8.55
CA LEU A 192 5.61 6.47 -9.26
C LEU A 192 5.44 5.14 -10.02
N VAL A 193 6.50 4.66 -10.69
CA VAL A 193 6.51 3.35 -11.35
C VAL A 193 6.29 2.25 -10.32
N ASP A 194 7.07 2.26 -9.24
CA ASP A 194 6.98 1.28 -8.16
C ASP A 194 5.58 1.24 -7.54
N PHE A 195 4.97 2.42 -7.33
CA PHE A 195 3.60 2.52 -6.82
C PHE A 195 2.57 1.84 -7.74
N PHE A 196 2.63 2.09 -9.05
CA PHE A 196 1.71 1.45 -9.99
C PHE A 196 2.00 -0.04 -10.16
N GLU A 197 3.26 -0.46 -10.08
CA GLU A 197 3.63 -1.87 -10.10
C GLU A 197 3.00 -2.61 -8.91
N GLU A 198 3.08 -2.05 -7.70
CA GLU A 198 2.44 -2.62 -6.51
C GLU A 198 0.91 -2.70 -6.63
N LEU A 199 0.26 -1.70 -7.25
CA LEU A 199 -1.17 -1.75 -7.56
C LEU A 199 -1.52 -2.88 -8.53
N VAL A 200 -0.71 -3.08 -9.58
CA VAL A 200 -0.86 -4.18 -10.54
C VAL A 200 -0.73 -5.52 -9.83
N LEU A 201 0.34 -5.70 -9.05
CA LEU A 201 0.61 -6.93 -8.32
C LEU A 201 -0.50 -7.27 -7.32
N PHE A 202 -1.00 -6.27 -6.59
CA PHE A 202 -2.08 -6.47 -5.64
C PHE A 202 -3.39 -6.84 -6.32
N ALA A 203 -3.74 -6.19 -7.45
CA ALA A 203 -4.94 -6.50 -8.18
C ALA A 203 -4.88 -7.90 -8.81
N ALA A 204 -3.72 -8.30 -9.35
CA ALA A 204 -3.48 -9.64 -9.85
C ALA A 204 -3.69 -10.70 -8.77
N LYS A 205 -2.96 -10.56 -7.65
CA LYS A 205 -3.07 -11.47 -6.50
C LYS A 205 -4.49 -11.52 -5.96
N SER A 206 -5.18 -10.38 -5.88
CA SER A 206 -6.59 -10.34 -5.45
C SER A 206 -7.50 -11.09 -6.42
N SER A 207 -7.31 -10.97 -7.73
CA SER A 207 -8.07 -11.71 -8.73
C SER A 207 -7.88 -13.23 -8.57
N GLU A 208 -6.63 -13.68 -8.49
CA GLU A 208 -6.27 -15.09 -8.27
C GLU A 208 -6.89 -15.63 -6.98
N MET A 209 -6.77 -14.85 -5.91
CA MET A 209 -7.33 -15.13 -4.59
C MET A 209 -8.85 -15.38 -4.65
N TYR A 210 -9.61 -14.50 -5.30
CA TYR A 210 -11.06 -14.63 -5.39
C TYR A 210 -11.51 -15.79 -6.30
N GLU A 211 -10.76 -16.11 -7.35
CA GLU A 211 -11.03 -17.29 -8.18
C GLU A 211 -10.71 -18.59 -7.43
N TYR A 212 -9.63 -18.60 -6.65
CA TYR A 212 -9.31 -19.73 -5.76
C TYR A 212 -10.45 -19.97 -4.76
N VAL A 213 -10.88 -18.95 -4.02
CA VAL A 213 -11.98 -19.06 -3.04
C VAL A 213 -13.27 -19.55 -3.72
N LYS A 214 -13.59 -19.05 -4.91
CA LYS A 214 -14.75 -19.50 -5.68
C LYS A 214 -14.65 -20.99 -6.02
N THR A 215 -13.49 -21.44 -6.49
CA THR A 215 -13.25 -22.84 -6.86
C THR A 215 -13.36 -23.76 -5.64
N THR A 216 -12.69 -23.42 -4.53
CA THR A 216 -12.74 -24.24 -3.32
C THR A 216 -14.14 -24.28 -2.68
N THR A 217 -14.93 -23.21 -2.83
CA THR A 217 -16.33 -23.18 -2.41
C THR A 217 -17.18 -24.17 -3.21
N LEU A 218 -16.97 -24.22 -4.53
CA LEU A 218 -17.68 -25.16 -5.41
C LEU A 218 -17.31 -26.61 -5.10
N GLU A 219 -16.01 -26.90 -4.91
CA GLU A 219 -15.53 -28.22 -4.49
C GLU A 219 -16.15 -28.66 -3.16
N ALA A 220 -16.14 -27.77 -2.16
CA ALA A 220 -16.74 -28.05 -0.86
C ALA A 220 -18.25 -28.29 -0.97
N HIS A 221 -18.95 -27.57 -1.85
CA HIS A 221 -20.36 -27.79 -2.10
C HIS A 221 -20.63 -29.17 -2.69
N VAL A 222 -19.87 -29.59 -3.71
CA VAL A 222 -20.01 -30.93 -4.31
C VAL A 222 -19.77 -32.03 -3.27
N HIS A 223 -18.69 -31.94 -2.50
CA HIS A 223 -18.35 -32.91 -1.46
C HIS A 223 -19.44 -33.02 -0.39
N TYR A 224 -19.93 -31.88 0.11
CA TYR A 224 -20.96 -31.83 1.16
C TYR A 224 -22.26 -32.55 0.74
N HIS A 225 -22.69 -32.40 -0.52
CA HIS A 225 -23.89 -33.08 -1.02
C HIS A 225 -23.67 -34.56 -1.36
N GLN A 226 -22.42 -35.00 -1.57
CA GLN A 226 -22.09 -36.41 -1.74
C GLN A 226 -22.14 -37.16 -0.40
N ASP A 227 -21.69 -36.54 0.70
CA ASP A 227 -21.68 -37.14 2.05
C ASP A 227 -23.07 -37.26 2.70
N ILE A 228 -24.07 -36.54 2.18
CA ILE A 228 -25.45 -36.51 2.72
C ILE A 228 -26.34 -37.63 2.13
N LYS A 229 -25.90 -38.30 1.06
CA LYS A 229 -26.59 -39.45 0.45
C LYS A 229 -26.13 -40.77 1.06
#